data_AF-A0A928KTL7-F1
#
_entry.id   AF-A0A928KTL7-F1
#
_cell.length_a   1.000
_cell.length_b   1.000
_cell.length_c   1.000
_cell.angle_alpha   90.00
_cell.angle_beta   90.00
_cell.angle_gamma   90.00
#
_symmetry.space_group_name_H-M   'P 1'
#
loop_
_entity.id
_entity.type
_entity.pdbx_description
1 polymer ?
#
loop_
_entity_poly.entity_id
_entity_poly.type
_entity_poly.pdbx_seq_one_letter_code
_entity_poly.pdbx_strand_id
1 'polypeptide(L)'
;MDENKEKLTNNGPEELSEEDIKIRQEMEELAKTFQQELDKAKAEEEELAREKEDEQDILIQELDEDSTEENVEDIPEDELCECCGAKRRGTEDNPDSPYCSGCEQGLRRYPFDFLNIIIVLFLVALSLAACVSFAGRAKLYAEVGRADRFAKHSKLYSASAAYETALKDLKDKEIGAEMVYQRQLENIFKLGTLDDIAEKKENFKEFEIKLPHLRKAYNIFKNYDALLTTQQDGYSYIYEYQDVEDMEKDFPYDEVIAKLEAMRGKEIKQSAQDTYTEDGETTTAVYKVNADKYDESMIDYLEYVTASICNKDADTRIAFLETVKQRNPEYVWMYAVELGLLYAKQGKDTSEMQDVLAKTNSEDSSSDLLKVISLRIKGEYDEAIAAAQPWIDAEDDYAFEFLRQQALCYLCKEQYQNAYKVCNTSFELYNYSAQAYYTMALCCCAAGKADNYEEIRASLESYGMPMSDEVVAYMNGTATIESILTQGDYDV
;
A
#
# COMPACT_ATOMS: atom_id res chain seq x y z
N MET A 1 -15.96 57.17 -26.93
CA MET A 1 -15.30 58.06 -27.91
C MET A 1 -13.98 58.45 -27.31
N ASP A 2 -12.92 58.10 -28.05
CA ASP A 2 -11.54 58.60 -28.01
C ASP A 2 -10.74 58.39 -26.71
N GLU A 3 -9.47 58.05 -26.70
CA GLU A 3 -8.48 57.52 -27.64
C GLU A 3 -7.30 57.28 -26.69
N ASN A 4 -6.66 56.11 -26.67
CA ASN A 4 -5.30 56.02 -26.12
C ASN A 4 -4.52 54.96 -26.87
N LYS A 5 -3.92 55.43 -27.96
CA LYS A 5 -2.79 54.81 -28.64
C LYS A 5 -1.50 55.17 -27.90
N GLU A 6 -0.55 54.26 -28.02
CA GLU A 6 0.89 54.38 -27.75
C GLU A 6 1.40 54.16 -26.32
N LYS A 7 2.01 52.99 -26.11
CA LYS A 7 3.47 52.88 -26.05
C LYS A 7 3.93 51.47 -26.38
N LEU A 8 4.30 51.29 -27.65
CA LEU A 8 5.29 50.29 -28.07
C LEU A 8 6.67 50.95 -27.96
N THR A 9 7.57 50.29 -27.24
CA THR A 9 9.05 50.22 -27.38
C THR A 9 9.49 49.52 -26.09
N ASN A 10 10.33 48.50 -26.05
CA ASN A 10 11.46 48.13 -26.88
C ASN A 10 11.86 46.74 -26.36
N ASN A 11 12.06 45.72 -27.20
CA ASN A 11 12.95 44.61 -26.88
C ASN A 11 13.52 44.11 -28.22
N GLY A 12 14.85 44.21 -28.33
CA GLY A 12 15.63 43.84 -29.51
C GLY A 12 15.58 42.33 -29.80
N PRO A 13 16.23 41.89 -30.90
CA PRO A 13 16.11 40.53 -31.37
C PRO A 13 16.70 39.56 -30.35
N GLU A 14 15.88 38.63 -29.86
CA GLU A 14 16.38 37.45 -29.15
C GLU A 14 17.30 36.69 -30.11
N GLU A 15 18.60 36.68 -29.79
CA GLU A 15 19.56 35.77 -30.44
C GLU A 15 19.14 34.34 -30.08
N LEU A 16 18.45 33.70 -31.03
CA LEU A 16 18.12 32.27 -30.99
C LEU A 16 19.41 31.46 -30.85
N SER A 17 19.43 30.49 -29.93
CA SER A 17 20.55 29.58 -29.76
C SER A 17 20.78 28.75 -31.04
N GLU A 18 22.01 28.30 -31.31
CA GLU A 18 22.31 27.47 -32.49
C GLU A 18 21.46 26.18 -32.53
N GLU A 19 21.04 25.68 -31.37
CA GLU A 19 20.14 24.52 -31.25
C GLU A 19 18.69 24.86 -31.66
N ASP A 20 18.19 26.05 -31.33
CA ASP A 20 16.83 26.48 -31.75
C ASP A 20 16.74 26.72 -33.26
N ILE A 21 17.81 27.26 -33.87
CA ILE A 21 17.90 27.43 -35.33
C ILE A 21 17.93 26.05 -36.01
N LYS A 22 18.65 25.09 -35.43
CA LYS A 22 18.75 23.72 -35.96
C LYS A 22 17.44 22.96 -35.86
N ILE A 23 16.74 23.03 -34.71
CA ILE A 23 15.42 22.41 -34.54
C ILE A 23 14.40 23.01 -35.52
N ARG A 24 14.45 24.33 -35.75
CA ARG A 24 13.55 24.99 -36.70
C ARG A 24 13.82 24.58 -38.14
N GLN A 25 15.09 24.38 -38.52
CA GLN A 25 15.48 23.84 -39.81
C GLN A 25 15.03 22.38 -39.99
N GLU A 26 15.20 21.54 -38.95
CA GLU A 26 14.73 20.13 -38.98
C GLU A 26 13.20 20.05 -39.08
N MET A 27 12.47 20.96 -38.42
CA MET A 27 11.01 21.05 -38.53
C MET A 27 10.54 21.55 -39.90
N GLU A 28 11.26 22.48 -40.53
CA GLU A 28 10.97 22.92 -41.91
C GLU A 28 11.29 21.83 -42.93
N GLU A 29 12.36 21.05 -42.74
CA GLU A 29 12.68 19.90 -43.58
C GLU A 29 11.62 18.80 -43.45
N LEU A 30 11.19 18.46 -42.23
CA LEU A 30 10.09 17.52 -41.99
C LEU A 30 8.78 17.98 -42.61
N ALA A 31 8.42 19.26 -42.48
CA ALA A 31 7.23 19.83 -43.10
C ALA A 31 7.29 19.74 -44.63
N LYS A 32 8.47 19.97 -45.22
CA LYS A 32 8.70 19.86 -46.66
C LYS A 32 8.60 18.40 -47.14
N THR A 33 9.13 17.44 -46.38
CA THR A 33 9.00 16.01 -46.69
C THR A 33 7.54 15.56 -46.59
N PHE A 34 6.80 15.99 -45.57
CA PHE A 34 5.37 15.70 -45.45
C PHE A 34 4.57 16.29 -46.61
N GLN A 35 4.85 17.53 -47.01
CA GLN A 35 4.17 18.14 -48.14
C GLN A 35 4.49 17.41 -49.45
N GLN A 36 5.74 16.98 -49.65
CA GLN A 36 6.13 16.18 -50.82
C GLN A 36 5.45 14.81 -50.87
N GLU A 37 5.37 14.09 -49.74
CA GLU A 37 4.66 12.80 -49.69
C GLU A 37 3.14 12.98 -49.87
N LEU A 38 2.57 14.08 -49.38
CA LEU A 38 1.16 14.40 -49.55
C LEU A 38 0.82 14.80 -50.99
N ASP A 39 1.70 15.57 -51.65
CA ASP A 39 1.57 15.91 -53.06
C ASP A 39 1.79 14.68 -53.95
N LYS A 40 2.69 13.77 -53.57
CA LYS A 40 2.90 12.48 -54.26
C LYS A 40 1.69 11.56 -54.12
N ALA A 41 1.11 11.44 -52.93
CA ALA A 41 -0.11 10.66 -52.71
C ALA A 41 -1.29 11.22 -53.52
N LYS A 42 -1.42 12.55 -53.62
CA LYS A 42 -2.43 13.19 -54.48
C LYS A 42 -2.17 12.95 -55.97
N ALA A 43 -0.91 12.98 -56.40
CA ALA A 43 -0.56 12.68 -57.78
C ALA A 43 -0.83 11.21 -58.15
N GLU A 44 -0.53 10.27 -57.25
CA GLU A 44 -0.86 8.85 -57.40
C GLU A 44 -2.39 8.64 -57.43
N GLU A 45 -3.16 9.40 -56.64
CA GLU A 45 -4.64 9.37 -56.67
C GLU A 45 -5.21 9.96 -57.98
N GLU A 46 -4.62 11.04 -58.51
CA GLU A 46 -4.99 11.61 -59.83
C GLU A 46 -4.58 10.71 -61.00
N GLU A 47 -3.49 9.94 -60.87
CA GLU A 47 -3.07 8.94 -61.86
C GLU A 47 -4.02 7.72 -61.84
N LEU A 48 -4.40 7.23 -60.65
CA LEU A 48 -5.44 6.21 -60.47
C LEU A 48 -6.83 6.66 -60.94
N ALA A 49 -7.15 7.95 -60.82
CA ALA A 49 -8.39 8.52 -61.35
C ALA A 49 -8.38 8.60 -62.89
N ARG A 50 -7.22 8.91 -63.49
CA ARG A 50 -7.03 8.89 -64.96
C ARG A 50 -7.02 7.48 -65.54
N GLU A 51 -6.39 6.50 -64.88
CA GLU A 51 -6.46 5.09 -65.29
C GLU A 51 -7.91 4.55 -65.26
N LYS A 52 -8.75 5.04 -64.34
CA LYS A 52 -10.19 4.71 -64.29
C LYS A 52 -11.03 5.42 -65.36
N GLU A 53 -10.67 6.63 -65.76
CA GLU A 53 -11.31 7.31 -66.91
C GLU A 53 -10.90 6.64 -68.24
N ASP A 54 -9.64 6.22 -68.38
CA ASP A 54 -9.16 5.48 -69.57
C ASP A 54 -9.76 4.05 -69.64
N GLU A 55 -10.00 3.36 -68.51
CA GLU A 55 -10.78 2.11 -68.47
C GLU A 55 -12.28 2.32 -68.75
N GLN A 56 -12.84 3.49 -68.44
CA GLN A 56 -14.23 3.82 -68.80
C GLN A 56 -14.39 4.22 -70.27
N ASP A 57 -13.39 4.83 -70.90
CA ASP A 57 -13.41 5.15 -72.34
C ASP A 57 -13.13 3.93 -73.24
N ILE A 58 -12.41 2.91 -72.75
CA ILE A 58 -12.30 1.60 -73.44
C ILE A 58 -13.63 0.82 -73.38
N LEU A 59 -14.45 1.02 -72.34
CA LEU A 59 -15.73 0.31 -72.18
C LEU A 59 -16.90 0.94 -72.95
N ILE A 60 -16.71 2.07 -73.63
CA ILE A 60 -17.76 2.78 -74.40
C ILE A 60 -17.58 2.63 -75.93
N GLN A 61 -16.54 1.92 -76.41
CA GLN A 61 -16.29 1.68 -77.84
C GLN A 61 -16.45 0.24 -78.35
N GLU A 62 -17.08 -0.66 -77.58
CA GLU A 62 -17.53 -1.98 -78.09
C GLU A 62 -19.02 -2.23 -77.85
N LEU A 63 -19.85 -1.21 -78.06
CA LEU A 63 -21.31 -1.37 -78.19
C LEU A 63 -21.80 -0.71 -79.48
N ASP A 64 -21.27 -1.17 -80.61
CA ASP A 64 -21.98 -1.10 -81.88
C ASP A 64 -22.30 -2.53 -82.33
N GLU A 65 -23.60 -2.75 -82.55
CA GLU A 65 -24.21 -3.73 -83.44
C GLU A 65 -23.88 -5.22 -83.21
N ASP A 66 -24.76 -5.92 -82.49
CA ASP A 66 -25.55 -6.95 -83.18
C ASP A 66 -26.87 -7.23 -82.44
N SER A 67 -27.94 -6.64 -82.97
CA SER A 67 -29.30 -7.10 -82.72
C SER A 67 -29.58 -8.26 -83.69
N THR A 68 -28.93 -9.39 -83.47
CA THR A 68 -29.43 -10.67 -83.98
C THR A 68 -30.39 -11.24 -82.96
N GLU A 69 -31.68 -11.23 -83.32
CA GLU A 69 -32.67 -12.13 -82.76
C GLU A 69 -32.11 -13.56 -82.78
N GLU A 70 -31.55 -14.03 -81.66
CA GLU A 70 -31.27 -15.44 -81.48
C GLU A 70 -32.61 -16.17 -81.45
N ASN A 71 -32.81 -17.01 -82.46
CA ASN A 71 -33.77 -18.09 -82.42
C ASN A 71 -33.64 -18.78 -81.07
N VAL A 72 -34.72 -18.75 -80.28
CA VAL A 72 -34.88 -19.66 -79.14
C VAL A 72 -34.96 -21.07 -79.74
N GLU A 73 -33.82 -21.72 -79.91
CA GLU A 73 -33.80 -23.18 -79.90
C GLU A 73 -34.24 -23.57 -78.48
N ASP A 74 -35.40 -24.22 -78.38
CA ASP A 74 -35.89 -24.82 -77.13
C ASP A 74 -34.80 -25.74 -76.57
N ILE A 75 -34.03 -25.24 -75.61
CA ILE A 75 -33.05 -26.05 -74.88
C ILE A 75 -33.87 -27.07 -74.08
N PRO A 76 -33.66 -28.38 -74.28
CA PRO A 76 -34.36 -29.41 -73.52
C PRO A 76 -34.19 -29.19 -72.01
N GLU A 77 -35.26 -29.38 -71.22
CA GLU A 77 -35.24 -29.14 -69.77
C GLU A 77 -34.11 -29.90 -69.05
N ASP A 78 -33.72 -31.06 -69.57
CA ASP A 78 -32.65 -31.89 -69.04
C ASP A 78 -31.25 -31.32 -69.31
N GLU A 79 -31.10 -30.34 -70.19
CA GLU A 79 -29.82 -29.70 -70.51
C GLU A 79 -29.66 -28.30 -69.88
N LEU A 80 -30.64 -27.84 -69.11
CA LEU A 80 -30.56 -26.57 -68.40
C LEU A 80 -29.65 -26.67 -67.16
N CYS A 81 -28.97 -25.57 -66.86
CA CYS A 81 -28.20 -25.39 -65.63
C CYS A 81 -29.10 -25.59 -64.42
N GLU A 82 -28.72 -26.49 -63.51
CA GLU A 82 -29.51 -26.82 -62.31
C GLU A 82 -29.67 -25.63 -61.36
N CYS A 83 -28.81 -24.60 -61.47
CA CYS A 83 -28.85 -23.43 -60.59
C CYS A 83 -29.75 -22.31 -61.11
N CYS A 84 -29.66 -21.94 -62.40
CA CYS A 84 -30.41 -20.79 -62.94
C CYS A 84 -31.58 -21.18 -63.85
N GLY A 85 -31.65 -22.43 -64.32
CA GLY A 85 -32.75 -22.93 -65.16
C GLY A 85 -32.93 -22.23 -66.50
N ALA A 86 -31.98 -21.38 -66.93
CA ALA A 86 -32.14 -20.52 -68.10
C ALA A 86 -31.03 -20.68 -69.15
N LYS A 87 -29.87 -21.23 -68.78
CA LYS A 87 -28.71 -21.42 -69.67
C LYS A 87 -28.34 -22.89 -69.71
N ARG A 88 -27.72 -23.36 -70.81
CA ARG A 88 -27.24 -24.75 -70.94
C ARG A 88 -26.21 -25.07 -69.85
N ARG A 89 -26.29 -26.27 -69.26
CA ARG A 89 -25.30 -26.80 -68.31
C ARG A 89 -23.99 -27.13 -69.04
N GLY A 90 -22.88 -27.12 -68.30
CA GLY A 90 -21.55 -27.34 -68.84
C GLY A 90 -20.77 -26.04 -69.04
N THR A 91 -19.45 -26.14 -68.95
CA THR A 91 -18.48 -25.07 -69.22
C THR A 91 -17.46 -25.53 -70.25
N GLU A 92 -16.73 -24.62 -70.90
CA GLU A 92 -15.64 -24.99 -71.83
C GLU A 92 -14.61 -25.92 -71.15
N ASP A 93 -14.31 -25.67 -69.88
CA ASP A 93 -13.35 -26.44 -69.09
C ASP A 93 -13.94 -27.72 -68.47
N ASN A 94 -15.26 -27.77 -68.27
CA ASN A 94 -15.97 -28.91 -67.72
C ASN A 94 -17.34 -29.10 -68.39
N PRO A 95 -17.37 -29.81 -69.54
CA PRO A 95 -18.60 -30.02 -70.31
C PRO A 95 -19.68 -30.79 -69.55
N ASP A 96 -19.30 -31.59 -68.56
CA ASP A 96 -20.21 -32.39 -67.73
C ASP A 96 -20.67 -31.64 -66.45
N SER A 97 -20.35 -30.35 -66.31
CA SER A 97 -20.76 -29.55 -65.15
C SER A 97 -22.29 -29.44 -65.08
N PRO A 98 -22.92 -29.69 -63.92
CA PRO A 98 -24.36 -29.48 -63.73
C PRO A 98 -24.75 -27.98 -63.77
N TYR A 99 -23.77 -27.08 -63.76
CA TYR A 99 -23.95 -25.64 -63.77
C TYR A 99 -23.45 -25.02 -65.07
N CYS A 100 -24.03 -23.89 -65.48
CA CYS A 100 -23.48 -23.05 -66.54
C CYS A 100 -22.26 -22.26 -66.03
N SER A 101 -21.46 -21.72 -66.96
CA SER A 101 -20.23 -20.98 -66.65
C SER A 101 -20.40 -19.89 -65.60
N GLY A 102 -21.47 -19.08 -65.70
CA GLY A 102 -21.75 -18.02 -64.74
C GLY A 102 -22.09 -18.53 -63.34
N CYS A 103 -22.86 -19.61 -63.22
CA CYS A 103 -23.22 -20.21 -61.93
C CYS A 103 -22.02 -20.93 -61.30
N GLU A 104 -21.19 -21.60 -62.11
CA GLU A 104 -19.98 -22.27 -61.63
C GLU A 104 -18.94 -21.25 -61.14
N GLN A 105 -18.80 -20.12 -61.82
CA GLN A 105 -17.92 -19.03 -61.39
C GLN A 105 -18.41 -18.37 -60.10
N GLY A 106 -19.74 -18.29 -59.91
CA GLY A 106 -20.37 -17.84 -58.65
C GLY A 106 -20.08 -18.76 -57.47
N LEU A 107 -20.01 -20.09 -57.69
CA LEU A 107 -19.65 -21.08 -56.67
C LEU A 107 -18.15 -21.03 -56.28
N ARG A 108 -17.27 -20.54 -57.16
CA ARG A 108 -15.83 -20.40 -56.92
C ARG A 108 -15.45 -19.11 -56.17
N ARG A 109 -16.39 -18.20 -55.93
CA ARG A 109 -16.15 -16.99 -55.12
C ARG A 109 -15.96 -17.42 -53.65
N TYR A 110 -14.70 -17.53 -53.23
CA TYR A 110 -14.31 -17.89 -51.87
C TYR A 110 -15.01 -17.01 -50.83
N PRO A 111 -15.48 -17.55 -49.69
CA PRO A 111 -16.25 -16.80 -48.69
C PRO A 111 -15.44 -15.79 -47.87
N PHE A 112 -14.15 -15.62 -48.15
CA PHE A 112 -13.29 -14.69 -47.41
C PHE A 112 -13.08 -13.41 -48.22
N ASP A 113 -13.88 -12.42 -47.89
CA ASP A 113 -13.70 -11.04 -48.33
C ASP A 113 -12.31 -10.52 -47.90
N PHE A 114 -11.65 -9.67 -48.71
CA PHE A 114 -10.32 -9.10 -48.42
C PHE A 114 -10.28 -8.40 -47.04
N LEU A 115 -11.43 -7.88 -46.62
CA LEU A 115 -11.66 -7.33 -45.28
C LEU A 115 -11.30 -8.31 -44.15
N ASN A 116 -11.60 -9.61 -44.31
CA ASN A 116 -11.28 -10.62 -43.30
C ASN A 116 -9.77 -10.83 -43.13
N ILE A 117 -8.99 -10.69 -44.21
CA ILE A 117 -7.53 -10.78 -44.16
C ILE A 117 -6.97 -9.61 -43.36
N ILE A 118 -7.47 -8.39 -43.60
CA ILE A 118 -7.08 -7.19 -42.84
C ILE A 118 -7.41 -7.35 -41.36
N ILE A 119 -8.60 -7.86 -41.01
CA ILE A 119 -9.01 -8.09 -39.62
C ILE A 119 -8.07 -9.09 -38.93
N VAL A 120 -7.68 -10.18 -39.59
CA VAL A 120 -6.74 -11.16 -39.03
C VAL A 120 -5.37 -10.53 -38.79
N LEU A 121 -4.85 -9.76 -39.75
CA LEU A 121 -3.57 -9.06 -39.58
C LEU A 121 -3.61 -8.05 -38.43
N PHE A 122 -4.72 -7.32 -38.28
CA PHE A 122 -4.92 -6.41 -37.15
C PHE A 122 -4.93 -7.14 -35.81
N LEU A 123 -5.62 -8.29 -35.71
CA LEU A 123 -5.62 -9.11 -34.49
C LEU A 123 -4.22 -9.65 -34.15
N VAL A 124 -3.45 -10.07 -35.16
CA VAL A 124 -2.05 -10.51 -34.96
C VAL A 124 -1.20 -9.34 -34.46
N ALA A 125 -1.34 -8.15 -35.06
CA ALA A 125 -0.62 -6.95 -34.62
C ALA A 125 -0.97 -6.56 -33.18
N LEU A 126 -2.26 -6.58 -32.80
CA LEU A 126 -2.69 -6.36 -31.42
C LEU A 126 -2.11 -7.40 -30.45
N SER A 127 -2.06 -8.67 -30.85
CA SER A 127 -1.47 -9.73 -30.01
C SER A 127 0.03 -9.51 -29.77
N LEU A 128 0.77 -9.09 -30.81
CA LEU A 128 2.19 -8.80 -30.70
C LEU A 128 2.44 -7.56 -29.84
N ALA A 129 1.63 -6.50 -30.01
CA ALA A 129 1.68 -5.31 -29.19
C ALA A 129 1.40 -5.63 -27.71
N ALA A 130 0.43 -6.51 -27.43
CA ALA A 130 0.15 -6.98 -26.08
C ALA A 130 1.33 -7.76 -25.48
N CYS A 131 1.96 -8.65 -26.25
CA CYS A 131 3.14 -9.40 -25.81
C CYS A 131 4.34 -8.49 -25.51
N VAL A 132 4.61 -7.49 -26.34
CA VAL A 132 5.68 -6.51 -26.12
C VAL A 132 5.41 -5.66 -24.88
N SER A 133 4.16 -5.18 -24.74
CA SER A 133 3.74 -4.41 -23.56
C SER A 133 3.86 -5.23 -22.26
N PHE A 134 3.46 -6.51 -22.30
CA PHE A 134 3.61 -7.43 -21.17
C PHE A 134 5.09 -7.68 -20.84
N ALA A 135 5.92 -7.97 -21.84
CA ALA A 135 7.35 -8.21 -21.65
C ALA A 135 8.06 -6.97 -21.04
N GLY A 136 7.72 -5.76 -21.52
CA GLY A 136 8.24 -4.50 -20.95
C GLY A 136 7.80 -4.22 -19.51
N ARG A 137 6.78 -4.93 -19.02
CA ARG A 137 6.24 -4.83 -17.65
C ARG A 137 6.52 -6.07 -16.79
N ALA A 138 7.24 -7.07 -17.29
CA ALA A 138 7.49 -8.33 -16.58
C ALA A 138 8.18 -8.14 -15.21
N LYS A 139 9.15 -7.22 -15.12
CA LYS A 139 9.85 -6.91 -13.87
C LYS A 139 8.88 -6.39 -12.80
N LEU A 140 7.92 -5.54 -13.19
CA LEU A 140 6.92 -5.01 -12.28
C LEU A 140 6.02 -6.11 -11.73
N TYR A 141 5.53 -7.02 -12.59
CA TYR A 141 4.75 -8.17 -12.13
C TYR A 141 5.55 -9.08 -11.19
N ALA A 142 6.86 -9.20 -11.41
CA ALA A 142 7.74 -9.96 -10.54
C ALA A 142 7.90 -9.32 -9.15
N GLU A 143 8.03 -7.98 -9.06
CA GLU A 143 8.11 -7.26 -7.77
C GLU A 143 6.80 -7.30 -6.99
N VAL A 144 5.65 -7.07 -7.65
CA VAL A 144 4.33 -7.22 -7.00
C VAL A 144 4.14 -8.67 -6.55
N GLY A 145 4.52 -9.65 -7.38
CA GLY A 145 4.46 -11.05 -7.00
C GLY A 145 5.43 -11.42 -5.86
N ARG A 146 6.54 -10.69 -5.70
CA ARG A 146 7.45 -10.83 -4.56
C ARG A 146 6.83 -10.27 -3.29
N ALA A 147 6.21 -9.10 -3.36
CA ALA A 147 5.48 -8.50 -2.24
C ALA A 147 4.33 -9.41 -1.76
N ASP A 148 3.53 -9.95 -2.69
CA ASP A 148 2.47 -10.93 -2.39
C ASP A 148 3.03 -12.18 -1.68
N ARG A 149 4.19 -12.67 -2.13
CA ARG A 149 4.86 -13.81 -1.49
C ARG A 149 5.29 -13.47 -0.07
N PHE A 150 5.87 -12.30 0.18
CA PHE A 150 6.25 -11.90 1.54
C PHE A 150 5.01 -11.78 2.45
N ALA A 151 3.95 -11.12 2.00
CA ALA A 151 2.71 -10.99 2.76
C ALA A 151 2.09 -12.35 3.10
N LYS A 152 2.12 -13.31 2.17
CA LYS A 152 1.64 -14.69 2.39
C LYS A 152 2.45 -15.46 3.44
N HIS A 153 3.72 -15.12 3.64
CA HIS A 153 4.58 -15.72 4.66
C HIS A 153 4.70 -14.85 5.91
N SER A 154 3.74 -13.95 6.14
CA SER A 154 3.72 -13.07 7.31
C SER A 154 4.99 -12.22 7.42
N LYS A 155 5.53 -11.75 6.30
CA LYS A 155 6.69 -10.84 6.26
C LYS A 155 6.23 -9.47 5.80
N LEU A 156 5.53 -8.76 6.69
CA LEU A 156 4.79 -7.55 6.30
C LEU A 156 5.72 -6.36 6.06
N TYR A 157 6.84 -6.24 6.77
CA TYR A 157 7.83 -5.19 6.51
C TYR A 157 8.47 -5.38 5.12
N SER A 158 8.95 -6.59 4.82
CA SER A 158 9.48 -6.93 3.49
C SER A 158 8.43 -6.78 2.38
N ALA A 159 7.17 -7.12 2.66
CA ALA A 159 6.09 -6.95 1.70
C ALA A 159 5.81 -5.47 1.40
N SER A 160 5.75 -4.62 2.44
CA SER A 160 5.55 -3.18 2.30
C SER A 160 6.67 -2.52 1.53
N ALA A 161 7.94 -2.86 1.81
CA ALA A 161 9.09 -2.35 1.07
C ALA A 161 9.11 -2.80 -0.41
N ALA A 162 8.72 -4.05 -0.68
CA ALA A 162 8.58 -4.55 -2.04
C ALA A 162 7.44 -3.87 -2.82
N TYR A 163 6.31 -3.59 -2.16
CA TYR A 163 5.24 -2.79 -2.76
C TYR A 163 5.68 -1.37 -3.05
N GLU A 164 6.39 -0.73 -2.14
CA GLU A 164 6.90 0.63 -2.34
C GLU A 164 7.83 0.71 -3.57
N THR A 165 8.72 -0.27 -3.72
CA THR A 165 9.57 -0.41 -4.90
C THR A 165 8.74 -0.55 -6.18
N ALA A 166 7.71 -1.40 -6.17
CA ALA A 166 6.83 -1.60 -7.33
C ALA A 166 6.00 -0.34 -7.66
N LEU A 167 5.54 0.38 -6.65
CA LEU A 167 4.74 1.60 -6.79
C LEU A 167 5.56 2.75 -7.38
N LYS A 168 6.84 2.86 -7.01
CA LYS A 168 7.78 3.80 -7.64
C LYS A 168 7.90 3.54 -9.15
N ASP A 169 8.15 2.28 -9.53
CA ASP A 169 8.25 1.88 -10.94
C ASP A 169 6.93 2.10 -11.72
N LEU A 170 5.78 1.90 -11.06
CA LEU A 170 4.45 2.17 -11.63
C LEU A 170 4.22 3.65 -11.90
N LYS A 171 4.58 4.50 -10.93
CA LYS A 171 4.46 5.96 -11.02
C LYS A 171 5.35 6.51 -12.14
N ASP A 172 6.60 6.07 -12.21
CA ASP A 172 7.56 6.52 -13.24
C ASP A 172 7.11 6.15 -14.68
N LYS A 173 6.28 5.11 -14.81
CA LYS A 173 5.73 4.64 -16.10
C LYS A 173 4.30 5.11 -16.37
N GLU A 174 3.74 5.95 -15.51
CA GLU A 174 2.35 6.45 -15.58
C GLU A 174 1.30 5.32 -15.68
N ILE A 175 1.55 4.21 -14.97
CA ILE A 175 0.64 3.05 -14.94
C ILE A 175 -0.22 3.13 -13.69
N GLY A 176 -1.54 2.94 -13.85
CA GLY A 176 -2.49 2.83 -12.72
C GLY A 176 -2.08 1.75 -11.72
N ALA A 177 -2.09 2.11 -10.44
CA ALA A 177 -1.47 1.35 -9.35
C ALA A 177 -2.42 1.09 -8.18
N GLU A 178 -3.71 1.36 -8.34
CA GLU A 178 -4.72 1.43 -7.28
C GLU A 178 -4.85 0.09 -6.53
N MET A 179 -4.77 -1.03 -7.25
CA MET A 179 -4.78 -2.37 -6.66
C MET A 179 -3.51 -2.68 -5.86
N VAL A 180 -2.36 -2.11 -6.24
CA VAL A 180 -1.10 -2.26 -5.51
C VAL A 180 -1.11 -1.38 -4.26
N TYR A 181 -1.60 -0.14 -4.37
CA TYR A 181 -1.84 0.74 -3.23
C TYR A 181 -2.77 0.10 -2.20
N GLN A 182 -3.88 -0.53 -2.63
CA GLN A 182 -4.77 -1.22 -1.72
C GLN A 182 -4.06 -2.35 -0.95
N ARG A 183 -3.23 -3.15 -1.62
CA ARG A 183 -2.52 -4.26 -0.96
C ARG A 183 -1.45 -3.78 0.01
N GLN A 184 -0.74 -2.71 -0.33
CA GLN A 184 0.19 -2.07 0.61
C GLN A 184 -0.57 -1.51 1.82
N LEU A 185 -1.70 -0.86 1.59
CA LEU A 185 -2.56 -0.31 2.64
C LEU A 185 -3.10 -1.41 3.58
N GLU A 186 -3.46 -2.58 3.05
CA GLU A 186 -3.83 -3.76 3.85
C GLU A 186 -2.69 -4.20 4.79
N ASN A 187 -1.43 -4.14 4.35
CA ASN A 187 -0.28 -4.48 5.19
C ASN A 187 -0.01 -3.42 6.26
N ILE A 188 0.00 -2.14 5.87
CA ILE A 188 0.20 -0.99 6.78
C ILE A 188 -0.83 -1.02 7.91
N PHE A 189 -2.10 -1.23 7.57
CA PHE A 189 -3.18 -1.30 8.56
C PHE A 189 -3.00 -2.45 9.56
N LYS A 190 -2.53 -3.62 9.10
CA LYS A 190 -2.23 -4.77 9.96
C LYS A 190 -1.04 -4.55 10.88
N LEU A 191 -0.07 -3.74 10.44
CA LEU A 191 1.09 -3.35 11.24
C LEU A 191 0.74 -2.28 12.28
N GLY A 192 -0.41 -1.60 12.16
CA GLY A 192 -0.80 -0.53 13.08
C GLY A 192 -0.04 0.78 12.88
N THR A 193 0.65 0.97 11.75
CA THR A 193 1.32 2.24 11.43
C THR A 193 0.30 3.25 10.89
N LEU A 194 -0.49 3.79 11.82
CA LEU A 194 -1.64 4.66 11.51
C LEU A 194 -1.24 5.93 10.74
N ASP A 195 -0.09 6.52 11.04
CA ASP A 195 0.37 7.76 10.38
C ASP A 195 0.58 7.57 8.86
N ASP A 196 1.08 6.41 8.44
CA ASP A 196 1.31 6.10 7.03
C ASP A 196 -0.01 6.04 6.22
N ILE A 197 -1.13 5.69 6.88
CA ILE A 197 -2.43 5.51 6.23
C ILE A 197 -2.95 6.84 5.69
N ALA A 198 -2.77 7.94 6.44
CA ALA A 198 -3.21 9.25 6.03
C ALA A 198 -2.58 9.66 4.69
N GLU A 199 -1.26 9.47 4.56
CA GLU A 199 -0.52 9.78 3.35
C GLU A 199 -0.96 8.94 2.16
N LYS A 200 -1.33 7.66 2.38
CA LYS A 200 -1.75 6.79 1.28
C LYS A 200 -3.09 7.20 0.66
N LYS A 201 -3.89 8.03 1.34
CA LYS A 201 -5.19 8.52 0.83
C LYS A 201 -5.04 9.32 -0.45
N GLU A 202 -3.93 10.05 -0.60
CA GLU A 202 -3.64 10.88 -1.78
C GLU A 202 -3.46 10.07 -3.07
N ASN A 203 -3.20 8.77 -2.95
CA ASN A 203 -3.00 7.87 -4.09
C ASN A 203 -4.31 7.42 -4.75
N PHE A 204 -5.47 7.81 -4.22
CA PHE A 204 -6.79 7.39 -4.73
C PHE A 204 -7.64 8.60 -5.11
N LYS A 205 -8.29 8.55 -6.28
CA LYS A 205 -9.32 9.53 -6.62
C LYS A 205 -10.65 9.20 -5.92
N GLU A 206 -11.46 10.25 -5.71
CA GLU A 206 -12.76 10.14 -5.04
C GLU A 206 -13.69 9.06 -5.62
N PHE A 207 -13.79 9.00 -6.94
CA PHE A 207 -14.71 8.05 -7.58
C PHE A 207 -14.10 6.65 -7.63
N GLU A 208 -12.77 6.52 -7.68
CA GLU A 208 -12.05 5.25 -7.78
C GLU A 208 -12.24 4.44 -6.50
N ILE A 209 -12.06 5.05 -5.33
CA ILE A 209 -12.19 4.36 -4.04
C ILE A 209 -13.61 3.82 -3.77
N LYS A 210 -14.64 4.36 -4.47
CA LYS A 210 -16.03 3.87 -4.41
C LYS A 210 -16.25 2.65 -5.32
N LEU A 211 -15.28 2.28 -6.17
CA LEU A 211 -15.40 1.13 -7.07
C LEU A 211 -15.36 -0.19 -6.28
N PRO A 212 -16.09 -1.23 -6.72
CA PRO A 212 -16.20 -2.48 -5.97
C PRO A 212 -14.87 -3.18 -5.67
N HIS A 213 -13.87 -3.05 -6.55
CA HIS A 213 -12.55 -3.66 -6.38
C HIS A 213 -11.65 -2.91 -5.39
N LEU A 214 -11.98 -1.66 -5.05
CA LEU A 214 -11.29 -0.82 -4.06
C LEU A 214 -12.02 -0.71 -2.71
N ARG A 215 -13.08 -1.52 -2.53
CA ARG A 215 -13.90 -1.51 -1.30
C ARG A 215 -13.09 -1.78 -0.03
N LYS A 216 -12.03 -2.59 -0.12
CA LYS A 216 -11.18 -2.84 1.05
C LYS A 216 -10.40 -1.59 1.46
N ALA A 217 -9.80 -0.89 0.51
CA ALA A 217 -9.13 0.38 0.78
C ALA A 217 -10.12 1.41 1.37
N TYR A 218 -11.33 1.49 0.80
CA TYR A 218 -12.39 2.34 1.36
C TYR A 218 -12.69 2.03 2.83
N ASN A 219 -12.87 0.74 3.16
CA ASN A 219 -13.14 0.31 4.53
C ASN A 219 -11.96 0.61 5.46
N ILE A 220 -10.71 0.43 5.01
CA ILE A 220 -9.53 0.78 5.82
C ILE A 220 -9.51 2.27 6.12
N PHE A 221 -9.72 3.14 5.14
CA PHE A 221 -9.78 4.58 5.38
C PHE A 221 -10.92 4.97 6.32
N LYS A 222 -12.07 4.32 6.20
CA LYS A 222 -13.21 4.56 7.10
C LYS A 222 -12.90 4.13 8.54
N ASN A 223 -12.28 2.97 8.71
CA ASN A 223 -11.89 2.46 10.02
C ASN A 223 -10.76 3.31 10.63
N TYR A 224 -9.78 3.71 9.83
CA TYR A 224 -8.72 4.64 10.23
C TYR A 224 -9.28 5.97 10.74
N ASP A 225 -10.22 6.57 10.01
CA ASP A 225 -10.85 7.82 10.42
C ASP A 225 -11.64 7.67 11.74
N ALA A 226 -12.31 6.53 11.93
CA ALA A 226 -13.00 6.20 13.18
C ALA A 226 -12.00 6.05 14.34
N LEU A 227 -10.92 5.29 14.14
CA LEU A 227 -9.85 5.08 15.11
C LEU A 227 -9.23 6.42 15.53
N LEU A 228 -8.80 7.24 14.57
CA LEU A 228 -8.14 8.52 14.83
C LEU A 228 -9.05 9.51 15.54
N THR A 229 -10.32 9.63 15.10
CA THR A 229 -11.28 10.54 15.74
C THR A 229 -11.58 10.09 17.17
N THR A 230 -11.74 8.78 17.39
CA THR A 230 -11.96 8.22 18.73
C THR A 230 -10.75 8.44 19.63
N GLN A 231 -9.55 8.23 19.08
CA GLN A 231 -8.29 8.46 19.78
C GLN A 231 -8.18 9.92 20.21
N GLN A 232 -8.39 10.87 19.30
CA GLN A 232 -8.28 12.30 19.58
C GLN A 232 -9.29 12.77 20.64
N ASP A 233 -10.58 12.46 20.43
CA ASP A 233 -11.64 12.86 21.36
C ASP A 233 -11.48 12.17 22.71
N GLY A 234 -11.15 10.88 22.72
CA GLY A 234 -10.99 10.11 23.95
C GLY A 234 -9.75 10.51 24.76
N TYR A 235 -8.61 10.75 24.09
CA TYR A 235 -7.43 11.29 24.78
C TYR A 235 -7.67 12.70 25.33
N SER A 236 -8.54 13.50 24.72
CA SER A 236 -8.88 14.82 25.28
C SER A 236 -9.44 14.71 26.71
N TYR A 237 -10.20 13.66 27.02
CA TYR A 237 -10.70 13.41 28.38
C TYR A 237 -9.61 12.97 29.36
N ILE A 238 -8.55 12.32 28.88
CA ILE A 238 -7.41 11.91 29.70
C ILE A 238 -6.49 13.12 29.95
N TYR A 239 -6.18 13.88 28.90
CA TYR A 239 -5.30 15.04 28.96
C TYR A 239 -5.89 16.26 29.67
N GLU A 240 -7.22 16.30 29.89
CA GLU A 240 -7.86 17.24 30.83
C GLU A 240 -7.19 17.25 32.21
N TYR A 241 -6.52 16.16 32.59
CA TYR A 241 -5.88 15.97 33.90
C TYR A 241 -4.35 15.79 33.82
N GLN A 242 -3.70 16.16 32.71
CA GLN A 242 -2.26 15.95 32.52
C GLN A 242 -1.36 16.65 33.56
N ASP A 243 -1.87 17.69 34.23
CA ASP A 243 -1.13 18.49 35.23
C ASP A 243 -1.33 17.99 36.67
N VAL A 244 -2.00 16.85 36.85
CA VAL A 244 -2.17 16.23 38.17
C VAL A 244 -0.82 15.67 38.64
N GLU A 245 -0.36 16.08 39.84
CA GLU A 245 0.94 15.68 40.38
C GLU A 245 1.06 14.17 40.61
N ASP A 246 0.00 13.53 41.12
CA ASP A 246 -0.06 12.09 41.35
C ASP A 246 -1.21 11.47 40.53
N MET A 247 -0.90 11.15 39.27
CA MET A 247 -1.85 10.54 38.32
C MET A 247 -2.41 9.19 38.79
N GLU A 248 -1.73 8.49 39.70
CA GLU A 248 -2.23 7.23 40.25
C GLU A 248 -3.35 7.48 41.28
N LYS A 249 -3.18 8.48 42.15
CA LYS A 249 -4.10 8.76 43.26
C LYS A 249 -5.20 9.75 42.94
N ASP A 250 -4.87 10.80 42.20
CA ASP A 250 -5.73 11.97 42.05
C ASP A 250 -6.44 12.04 40.69
N PHE A 251 -6.12 11.12 39.76
CA PHE A 251 -6.81 11.02 38.48
C PHE A 251 -8.26 10.52 38.65
N PRO A 252 -9.27 11.20 38.07
CA PRO A 252 -10.68 10.85 38.27
C PRO A 252 -11.10 9.67 37.37
N TYR A 253 -10.63 8.48 37.71
CA TYR A 253 -10.81 7.24 36.95
C TYR A 253 -12.28 7.00 36.53
N ASP A 254 -13.22 6.96 37.48
CA ASP A 254 -14.62 6.65 37.19
C ASP A 254 -15.29 7.69 36.28
N GLU A 255 -14.88 8.97 36.39
CA GLU A 255 -15.41 10.04 35.54
C GLU A 255 -14.93 9.87 34.09
N VAL A 256 -13.63 9.61 33.90
CA VAL A 256 -13.04 9.45 32.57
C VAL A 256 -13.58 8.18 31.91
N ILE A 257 -13.68 7.07 32.64
CA ILE A 257 -14.31 5.83 32.12
C ILE A 257 -15.75 6.11 31.68
N ALA A 258 -16.55 6.82 32.48
CA ALA A 258 -17.93 7.15 32.10
C ALA A 258 -17.99 8.07 30.85
N LYS A 259 -17.04 8.99 30.68
CA LYS A 259 -16.92 9.83 29.47
C LYS A 259 -16.61 8.98 28.24
N LEU A 260 -15.66 8.05 28.36
CA LEU A 260 -15.28 7.10 27.29
C LEU A 260 -16.44 6.16 26.91
N GLU A 261 -17.09 5.54 27.90
CA GLU A 261 -18.26 4.68 27.67
C GLU A 261 -19.39 5.44 26.97
N ALA A 262 -19.60 6.70 27.34
CA ALA A 262 -20.61 7.55 26.71
C ALA A 262 -20.30 7.86 25.24
N MET A 263 -19.09 7.63 24.72
CA MET A 263 -18.78 7.76 23.29
C MET A 263 -19.38 6.63 22.46
N ARG A 264 -19.65 5.46 23.07
CA ARG A 264 -20.15 4.28 22.35
C ARG A 264 -21.48 4.57 21.68
N GLY A 265 -21.56 4.24 20.39
CA GLY A 265 -22.76 4.45 19.57
C GLY A 265 -23.10 5.92 19.27
N LYS A 266 -22.35 6.91 19.78
CA LYS A 266 -22.53 8.31 19.38
C LYS A 266 -22.09 8.53 17.93
N GLU A 267 -22.80 9.42 17.26
CA GLU A 267 -22.42 9.89 15.93
C GLU A 267 -21.29 10.92 16.04
N ILE A 268 -20.31 10.81 15.15
CA ILE A 268 -19.22 11.78 15.05
C ILE A 268 -19.77 13.05 14.40
N LYS A 269 -19.70 14.18 15.12
CA LYS A 269 -20.06 15.48 14.57
C LYS A 269 -18.85 16.07 13.85
N GLN A 270 -18.81 15.92 12.54
CA GLN A 270 -17.77 16.53 11.72
C GLN A 270 -17.91 18.05 11.72
N SER A 271 -16.83 18.77 12.02
CA SER A 271 -16.73 20.19 11.73
C SER A 271 -16.51 20.38 10.22
N ALA A 272 -17.22 21.34 9.62
CA ALA A 272 -16.89 21.78 8.26
C ALA A 272 -15.50 22.43 8.31
N GLN A 273 -14.53 21.87 7.60
CA GLN A 273 -13.21 22.50 7.46
C GLN A 273 -13.16 23.33 6.19
N ASP A 274 -12.67 24.56 6.33
CA ASP A 274 -12.43 25.49 5.23
C ASP A 274 -11.30 24.97 4.33
N THR A 275 -11.51 25.14 3.02
CA THR A 275 -10.51 24.89 1.99
C THR A 275 -9.80 26.21 1.72
N TYR A 276 -8.49 26.28 1.96
CA TYR A 276 -7.68 27.45 1.57
C TYR A 276 -6.78 27.08 0.40
N THR A 277 -6.82 27.88 -0.67
CA THR A 277 -5.88 27.84 -1.79
C THR A 277 -5.04 29.12 -1.76
N GLU A 278 -3.71 29.00 -1.79
CA GLU A 278 -2.80 30.16 -1.81
C GLU A 278 -2.77 30.90 -3.16
N ASP A 279 -3.17 30.28 -4.29
CA ASP A 279 -2.95 30.89 -5.63
C ASP A 279 -4.15 30.84 -6.62
N GLY A 280 -5.37 30.57 -6.16
CA GLY A 280 -6.56 30.66 -7.03
C GLY A 280 -6.69 29.55 -8.08
N GLU A 281 -5.80 28.56 -8.12
CA GLU A 281 -6.04 27.30 -8.83
C GLU A 281 -6.88 26.35 -7.98
N THR A 282 -7.96 25.84 -8.57
CA THR A 282 -8.87 24.91 -7.90
C THR A 282 -8.23 23.53 -7.83
N THR A 283 -7.61 23.18 -6.70
CA THR A 283 -7.38 21.76 -6.38
C THR A 283 -8.71 21.12 -6.02
N THR A 284 -9.00 19.98 -6.64
CA THR A 284 -10.19 19.19 -6.35
C THR A 284 -10.15 18.81 -4.87
N ALA A 285 -11.22 19.07 -4.13
CA ALA A 285 -11.30 18.77 -2.70
C ALA A 285 -10.81 17.33 -2.44
N VAL A 286 -9.87 17.17 -1.50
CA VAL A 286 -9.44 15.86 -1.02
C VAL A 286 -10.68 15.15 -0.50
N TYR A 287 -11.13 14.14 -1.23
CA TYR A 287 -12.26 13.32 -0.81
C TYR A 287 -11.99 12.75 0.57
N LYS A 288 -12.84 13.09 1.54
CA LYS A 288 -12.73 12.56 2.89
C LYS A 288 -13.70 11.39 3.07
N VAL A 289 -13.18 10.17 3.04
CA VAL A 289 -13.82 9.04 3.73
C VAL A 289 -13.86 9.41 5.20
N ASN A 290 -15.05 9.62 5.75
CA ASN A 290 -15.24 9.91 7.16
C ASN A 290 -16.03 8.79 7.85
N ALA A 291 -15.72 8.58 9.12
CA ALA A 291 -16.47 7.74 10.01
C ALA A 291 -17.75 8.44 10.48
N ASP A 292 -18.81 7.64 10.64
CA ASP A 292 -20.09 8.12 11.15
C ASP A 292 -20.19 7.95 12.67
N LYS A 293 -19.37 7.06 13.24
CA LYS A 293 -19.39 6.63 14.65
C LYS A 293 -17.99 6.36 15.16
N TYR A 294 -17.81 6.50 16.46
CA TYR A 294 -16.59 6.14 17.16
C TYR A 294 -16.28 4.63 17.07
N ASP A 295 -14.99 4.29 17.02
CA ASP A 295 -14.51 2.92 17.02
C ASP A 295 -14.52 2.36 18.45
N GLU A 296 -15.39 1.38 18.70
CA GLU A 296 -15.54 0.83 20.04
C GLU A 296 -14.31 0.07 20.56
N SER A 297 -13.46 -0.47 19.69
CA SER A 297 -12.19 -1.09 20.12
C SER A 297 -11.18 -0.06 20.57
N MET A 298 -11.15 1.12 19.93
CA MET A 298 -10.35 2.24 20.43
C MET A 298 -10.88 2.74 21.77
N ILE A 299 -12.19 2.76 21.99
CA ILE A 299 -12.76 3.11 23.31
C ILE A 299 -12.27 2.12 24.38
N ASP A 300 -12.40 0.81 24.15
CA ASP A 300 -11.88 -0.20 25.09
C ASP A 300 -10.37 -0.06 25.34
N TYR A 301 -9.60 0.25 24.29
CA TYR A 301 -8.16 0.45 24.44
C TYR A 301 -7.84 1.69 25.28
N LEU A 302 -8.61 2.78 25.14
CA LEU A 302 -8.48 3.96 25.99
C LEU A 302 -8.90 3.70 27.44
N GLU A 303 -9.90 2.84 27.66
CA GLU A 303 -10.25 2.34 28.99
C GLU A 303 -9.10 1.53 29.61
N TYR A 304 -8.43 0.68 28.81
CA TYR A 304 -7.17 0.01 29.21
C TYR A 304 -6.06 1.00 29.56
N VAL A 305 -5.83 2.03 28.73
CA VAL A 305 -4.81 3.07 28.98
C VAL A 305 -5.14 3.80 30.28
N THR A 306 -6.40 4.17 30.49
CA THR A 306 -6.87 4.86 31.71
C THR A 306 -6.68 3.98 32.95
N ALA A 307 -7.00 2.68 32.85
CA ALA A 307 -6.75 1.72 33.91
C ALA A 307 -5.25 1.54 34.21
N SER A 308 -4.40 1.64 33.20
CA SER A 308 -2.94 1.55 33.35
C SER A 308 -2.34 2.78 34.03
N ILE A 309 -2.79 3.98 33.66
CA ILE A 309 -2.39 5.24 34.32
C ILE A 309 -2.75 5.21 35.82
N CYS A 310 -3.94 4.70 36.15
CA CYS A 310 -4.42 4.60 37.53
C CYS A 310 -3.96 3.34 38.27
N ASN A 311 -2.97 2.62 37.73
CA ASN A 311 -2.41 1.38 38.27
C ASN A 311 -3.47 0.36 38.74
N LYS A 312 -4.55 0.20 37.96
CA LYS A 312 -5.58 -0.79 38.27
C LYS A 312 -5.00 -2.21 38.20
N ASP A 313 -5.65 -3.11 38.91
CA ASP A 313 -5.24 -4.50 38.97
C ASP A 313 -5.17 -5.15 37.58
N ALA A 314 -4.35 -6.18 37.45
CA ALA A 314 -4.09 -6.84 36.18
C ALA A 314 -5.36 -7.47 35.56
N ASP A 315 -6.30 -7.97 36.37
CA ASP A 315 -7.51 -8.59 35.81
C ASP A 315 -8.45 -7.54 35.20
N THR A 316 -8.55 -6.35 35.80
CA THR A 316 -9.25 -5.20 35.19
C THR A 316 -8.62 -4.81 33.84
N ARG A 317 -7.29 -4.66 33.77
CA ARG A 317 -6.59 -4.31 32.52
C ARG A 317 -6.73 -5.38 31.44
N ILE A 318 -6.61 -6.66 31.83
CA ILE A 318 -6.82 -7.80 30.93
C ILE A 318 -8.23 -7.81 30.34
N ALA A 319 -9.26 -7.49 31.14
CA ALA A 319 -10.64 -7.51 30.67
C ALA A 319 -10.89 -6.53 29.51
N PHE A 320 -10.30 -5.33 29.56
CA PHE A 320 -10.39 -4.36 28.46
C PHE A 320 -9.69 -4.88 27.19
N LEU A 321 -8.45 -5.37 27.30
CA LEU A 321 -7.71 -5.88 26.14
C LEU A 321 -8.32 -7.14 25.52
N GLU A 322 -8.88 -8.04 26.32
CA GLU A 322 -9.65 -9.18 25.81
C GLU A 322 -10.93 -8.73 25.08
N THR A 323 -11.55 -7.62 25.52
CA THR A 323 -12.70 -7.04 24.81
C THR A 323 -12.27 -6.44 23.45
N VAL A 324 -11.11 -5.77 23.39
CA VAL A 324 -10.50 -5.30 22.12
C VAL A 324 -10.30 -6.49 21.17
N LYS A 325 -9.65 -7.55 21.64
CA LYS A 325 -9.39 -8.79 20.88
C LYS A 325 -10.68 -9.45 20.38
N GLN A 326 -11.71 -9.54 21.22
CA GLN A 326 -13.00 -10.14 20.85
C GLN A 326 -13.75 -9.31 19.81
N ARG A 327 -13.74 -7.97 19.94
CA ARG A 327 -14.45 -7.09 19.00
C ARG A 327 -13.73 -6.99 17.66
N ASN A 328 -12.40 -6.85 17.68
CA ASN A 328 -11.57 -6.69 16.47
C ASN A 328 -10.28 -7.51 16.57
N PRO A 329 -10.31 -8.82 16.28
CA PRO A 329 -9.13 -9.69 16.39
C PRO A 329 -8.00 -9.33 15.41
N GLU A 330 -8.31 -8.62 14.32
CA GLU A 330 -7.33 -8.12 13.34
C GLU A 330 -6.51 -6.93 13.87
N TYR A 331 -6.94 -6.26 14.95
CA TYR A 331 -6.20 -5.15 15.58
C TYR A 331 -5.14 -5.68 16.54
N VAL A 332 -4.31 -6.63 16.06
CA VAL A 332 -3.29 -7.33 16.84
C VAL A 332 -2.37 -6.34 17.56
N TRP A 333 -2.00 -5.25 16.88
CA TRP A 333 -1.17 -4.16 17.39
C TRP A 333 -1.78 -3.42 18.60
N MET A 334 -3.10 -3.48 18.81
CA MET A 334 -3.76 -2.83 19.96
C MET A 334 -3.75 -3.68 21.23
N TYR A 335 -3.69 -5.02 21.12
CA TYR A 335 -3.89 -5.88 22.28
C TYR A 335 -2.79 -6.89 22.53
N ALA A 336 -2.17 -7.47 21.50
CA ALA A 336 -1.47 -8.74 21.66
C ALA A 336 -0.20 -8.64 22.51
N VAL A 337 0.57 -7.55 22.37
CA VAL A 337 1.79 -7.32 23.16
C VAL A 337 1.40 -7.12 24.63
N GLU A 338 0.58 -6.12 24.93
CA GLU A 338 0.20 -5.77 26.30
C GLU A 338 -0.57 -6.89 27.01
N LEU A 339 -1.48 -7.56 26.30
CA LEU A 339 -2.23 -8.70 26.85
C LEU A 339 -1.29 -9.87 27.14
N GLY A 340 -0.33 -10.14 26.24
CA GLY A 340 0.70 -11.14 26.44
C GLY A 340 1.56 -10.86 27.68
N LEU A 341 1.99 -9.60 27.86
CA LEU A 341 2.78 -9.19 29.03
C LEU A 341 1.99 -9.35 30.33
N LEU A 342 0.72 -8.90 30.36
CA LEU A 342 -0.15 -9.09 31.52
C LEU A 342 -0.40 -10.56 31.81
N TYR A 343 -0.55 -11.40 30.78
CA TYR A 343 -0.64 -12.85 30.94
C TYR A 343 0.62 -13.44 31.56
N ALA A 344 1.80 -13.03 31.09
CA ALA A 344 3.07 -13.46 31.69
C ALA A 344 3.14 -13.09 33.18
N LYS A 345 2.83 -11.84 33.53
CA LYS A 345 2.84 -11.33 34.92
C LYS A 345 1.84 -12.07 35.82
N GLN A 346 0.71 -12.51 35.28
CA GLN A 346 -0.31 -13.30 36.00
C GLN A 346 -0.05 -14.81 35.98
N GLY A 347 1.06 -15.28 35.40
CA GLY A 347 1.36 -16.71 35.25
C GLY A 347 0.39 -17.46 34.31
N LYS A 348 -0.31 -16.73 33.44
CA LYS A 348 -1.20 -17.29 32.40
C LYS A 348 -0.39 -17.71 31.17
N ASP A 349 -0.99 -18.55 30.32
CA ASP A 349 -0.37 -18.97 29.06
C ASP A 349 -0.29 -17.80 28.06
N THR A 350 0.89 -17.60 27.49
CA THR A 350 1.18 -16.53 26.52
C THR A 350 1.27 -17.04 25.08
N SER A 351 1.16 -18.36 24.87
CA SER A 351 1.36 -19.01 23.58
C SER A 351 0.44 -18.46 22.49
N GLU A 352 -0.82 -18.16 22.82
CA GLU A 352 -1.76 -17.58 21.86
C GLU A 352 -1.29 -16.22 21.35
N MET A 353 -0.83 -15.33 22.24
CA MET A 353 -0.38 -13.99 21.85
C MET A 353 0.92 -14.05 21.05
N GLN A 354 1.86 -14.93 21.42
CA GLN A 354 3.06 -15.20 20.62
C GLN A 354 2.69 -15.66 19.21
N ASP A 355 1.79 -16.64 19.09
CA ASP A 355 1.31 -17.16 17.82
C ASP A 355 0.68 -16.08 16.95
N VAL A 356 -0.16 -15.23 17.53
CA VAL A 356 -0.87 -14.16 16.79
C VAL A 356 0.12 -13.08 16.33
N LEU A 357 1.07 -12.69 17.17
CA LEU A 357 2.12 -11.73 16.79
C LEU A 357 2.97 -12.28 15.63
N ALA A 358 3.49 -13.51 15.75
CA ALA A 358 4.30 -14.15 14.72
C ALA A 358 3.55 -14.37 13.39
N LYS A 359 2.24 -14.70 13.46
CA LYS A 359 1.39 -14.85 12.26
C LYS A 359 1.06 -13.51 11.63
N THR A 360 1.03 -12.43 12.40
CA THR A 360 0.80 -11.08 11.87
C THR A 360 2.04 -10.60 11.15
N ASN A 361 3.19 -10.61 11.83
CA ASN A 361 4.46 -10.28 11.22
C ASN A 361 5.60 -11.09 11.87
N SER A 362 6.13 -12.06 11.14
CA SER A 362 7.28 -12.89 11.51
C SER A 362 8.62 -12.15 11.47
N GLU A 363 8.64 -10.93 10.94
CA GLU A 363 9.81 -10.04 10.96
C GLU A 363 9.79 -9.12 12.19
N ASP A 364 8.68 -9.09 12.93
CA ASP A 364 8.56 -8.32 14.15
C ASP A 364 9.02 -9.15 15.36
N SER A 365 9.87 -8.55 16.18
CA SER A 365 10.50 -9.24 17.30
C SER A 365 9.59 -9.36 18.54
N SER A 366 8.41 -8.73 18.56
CA SER A 366 7.51 -8.70 19.72
C SER A 366 7.11 -10.10 20.21
N SER A 367 6.91 -11.06 19.29
CA SER A 367 6.60 -12.44 19.67
C SER A 367 7.73 -13.09 20.47
N ASP A 368 8.96 -12.97 19.98
CA ASP A 368 10.14 -13.56 20.63
C ASP A 368 10.52 -12.80 21.90
N LEU A 369 10.34 -11.48 21.92
CA LEU A 369 10.52 -10.69 23.14
C LEU A 369 9.52 -11.12 24.22
N LEU A 370 8.24 -11.28 23.88
CA LEU A 370 7.22 -11.77 24.81
C LEU A 370 7.58 -13.16 25.36
N LYS A 371 8.14 -14.03 24.52
CA LYS A 371 8.67 -15.33 24.95
C LYS A 371 9.83 -15.18 25.94
N VAL A 372 10.82 -14.33 25.65
CA VAL A 372 11.96 -14.06 26.54
C VAL A 372 11.47 -13.54 27.90
N ILE A 373 10.57 -12.56 27.90
CA ILE A 373 9.99 -11.98 29.12
C ILE A 373 9.20 -13.04 29.90
N SER A 374 8.41 -13.88 29.22
CA SER A 374 7.66 -14.95 29.86
C SER A 374 8.56 -15.99 30.53
N LEU A 375 9.64 -16.41 29.87
CA LEU A 375 10.66 -17.31 30.44
C LEU A 375 11.33 -16.68 31.67
N ARG A 376 11.74 -15.41 31.56
CA ARG A 376 12.34 -14.66 32.68
C ARG A 376 11.40 -14.60 33.89
N ILE A 377 10.14 -14.25 33.69
CA ILE A 377 9.14 -14.15 34.78
C ILE A 377 8.91 -15.52 35.45
N LYS A 378 9.01 -16.62 34.69
CA LYS A 378 8.93 -17.99 35.23
C LYS A 378 10.20 -18.44 35.97
N GLY A 379 11.26 -17.64 35.97
CA GLY A 379 12.56 -18.00 36.53
C GLY A 379 13.42 -18.88 35.61
N GLU A 380 13.01 -19.10 34.37
CA GLU A 380 13.72 -19.87 33.34
C GLU A 380 14.79 -18.97 32.67
N TYR A 381 15.74 -18.49 33.48
CA TYR A 381 16.67 -17.44 33.08
C TYR A 381 17.66 -17.89 31.99
N ASP A 382 18.15 -19.13 32.04
CA ASP A 382 19.09 -19.63 31.01
C ASP A 382 18.39 -19.79 29.67
N GLU A 383 17.14 -20.26 29.68
CA GLU A 383 16.29 -20.36 28.50
C GLU A 383 15.94 -18.98 27.93
N ALA A 384 15.66 -18.00 28.79
CA ALA A 384 15.40 -16.61 28.38
C ALA A 384 16.63 -15.99 27.69
N ILE A 385 17.82 -16.14 28.29
CA ILE A 385 19.10 -15.67 27.72
C ILE A 385 19.35 -16.34 26.36
N ALA A 386 19.14 -17.66 26.26
CA ALA A 386 19.33 -18.40 25.02
C ALA A 386 18.34 -17.99 23.92
N ALA A 387 17.09 -17.66 24.29
CA ALA A 387 16.07 -17.19 23.35
C ALA A 387 16.34 -15.76 22.85
N ALA A 388 17.00 -14.92 23.65
CA ALA A 388 17.39 -13.57 23.27
C ALA A 388 18.60 -13.55 22.31
N GLN A 389 19.52 -14.51 22.43
CA GLN A 389 20.81 -14.48 21.74
C GLN A 389 20.73 -14.35 20.20
N PRO A 390 19.84 -15.05 19.47
CA PRO A 390 19.77 -14.91 18.02
C PRO A 390 19.46 -13.49 17.54
N TRP A 391 18.65 -12.74 18.29
CA TRP A 391 18.30 -11.35 17.98
C TRP A 391 19.46 -10.40 18.26
N ILE A 392 20.22 -10.68 19.32
CA ILE A 392 21.45 -9.95 19.67
C ILE A 392 22.53 -10.18 18.59
N ASP A 393 22.74 -11.43 18.19
CA ASP A 393 23.76 -11.82 17.20
C ASP A 393 23.45 -11.32 15.79
N ALA A 394 22.16 -11.13 15.47
CA ALA A 394 21.72 -10.59 14.19
C ALA A 394 21.93 -9.06 14.08
N GLU A 395 22.30 -8.39 15.18
CA GLU A 395 22.37 -6.92 15.27
C GLU A 395 21.05 -6.27 14.81
N ASP A 396 19.91 -6.87 15.19
CA ASP A 396 18.58 -6.34 14.91
C ASP A 396 18.39 -4.95 15.53
N ASP A 397 17.60 -4.07 14.90
CA ASP A 397 17.36 -2.71 15.41
C ASP A 397 16.73 -2.72 16.82
N TYR A 398 16.07 -3.81 17.20
CA TYR A 398 15.48 -4.01 18.52
C TYR A 398 16.35 -4.84 19.48
N ALA A 399 17.60 -5.16 19.11
CA ALA A 399 18.53 -5.94 19.94
C ALA A 399 18.77 -5.31 21.32
N PHE A 400 18.62 -3.99 21.46
CA PHE A 400 18.75 -3.31 22.75
C PHE A 400 17.79 -3.88 23.80
N GLU A 401 16.54 -4.18 23.45
CA GLU A 401 15.56 -4.67 24.42
C GLU A 401 15.87 -6.13 24.81
N PHE A 402 16.34 -6.95 23.87
CA PHE A 402 16.83 -8.30 24.18
C PHE A 402 18.06 -8.29 25.10
N LEU A 403 18.99 -7.35 24.89
CA LEU A 403 20.12 -7.12 25.80
C LEU A 403 19.63 -6.68 27.19
N ARG A 404 18.65 -5.76 27.26
CA ARG A 404 18.05 -5.34 28.54
C ARG A 404 17.43 -6.52 29.29
N GLN A 405 16.65 -7.36 28.61
CA GLN A 405 16.07 -8.57 29.20
C GLN A 405 17.15 -9.58 29.65
N GLN A 406 18.23 -9.72 28.88
CA GLN A 406 19.38 -10.55 29.25
C GLN A 406 20.08 -10.01 30.51
N ALA A 407 20.23 -8.69 30.64
CA ALA A 407 20.80 -8.06 31.84
C ALA A 407 19.93 -8.31 33.09
N LEU A 408 18.60 -8.21 32.96
CA LEU A 408 17.66 -8.52 34.04
C LEU A 408 17.74 -10.00 34.47
N CYS A 409 17.91 -10.93 33.53
CA CYS A 409 18.20 -12.33 33.85
C CYS A 409 19.52 -12.47 34.64
N TYR A 410 20.58 -11.76 34.23
CA TYR A 410 21.86 -11.79 34.96
C TYR A 410 21.76 -11.20 36.37
N LEU A 411 20.94 -10.16 36.59
CA LEU A 411 20.65 -9.64 37.92
C LEU A 411 20.01 -10.71 38.80
N CYS A 412 18.98 -11.40 38.32
CA CYS A 412 18.32 -12.48 39.07
C CYS A 412 19.25 -13.67 39.35
N LYS A 413 20.28 -13.87 38.52
CA LYS A 413 21.32 -14.90 38.72
C LYS A 413 22.51 -14.43 39.58
N GLU A 414 22.42 -13.25 40.18
CA GLU A 414 23.49 -12.61 40.96
C GLU A 414 24.80 -12.37 40.16
N GLN A 415 24.72 -12.32 38.83
CA GLN A 415 25.86 -12.11 37.93
C GLN A 415 26.03 -10.63 37.62
N TYR A 416 26.20 -9.80 38.65
CA TYR A 416 26.08 -8.34 38.54
C TYR A 416 27.04 -7.68 37.54
N GLN A 417 28.29 -8.18 37.42
CA GLN A 417 29.24 -7.65 36.43
C GLN A 417 28.81 -7.96 34.99
N ASN A 418 28.20 -9.14 34.76
CA ASN A 418 27.66 -9.50 33.44
C ASN A 418 26.42 -8.67 33.12
N ALA A 419 25.53 -8.50 34.11
CA ALA A 419 24.35 -7.64 33.99
C ALA A 419 24.73 -6.22 33.58
N TYR A 420 25.66 -5.59 34.30
CA TYR A 420 26.17 -4.26 33.95
C TYR A 420 26.76 -4.20 32.54
N LYS A 421 27.60 -5.16 32.16
CA LYS A 421 28.24 -5.15 30.83
C LYS A 421 27.21 -5.18 29.71
N VAL A 422 26.24 -6.08 29.81
CA VAL A 422 25.21 -6.26 28.78
C VAL A 422 24.22 -5.10 28.78
N CYS A 423 23.81 -4.61 29.96
CA CYS A 423 22.95 -3.45 30.07
C CYS A 423 23.61 -2.18 29.53
N ASN A 424 24.92 -2.00 29.74
CA ASN A 424 25.65 -0.87 29.18
C ASN A 424 25.61 -0.90 27.64
N THR A 425 25.80 -2.07 27.03
CA THR A 425 25.66 -2.20 25.57
C THR A 425 24.23 -1.92 25.11
N SER A 426 23.21 -2.42 25.83
CA SER A 426 21.80 -2.05 25.57
C SER A 426 21.59 -0.53 25.62
N PHE A 427 22.13 0.13 26.63
CA PHE A 427 21.95 1.56 26.89
C PHE A 427 22.70 2.43 25.87
N GLU A 428 23.86 1.98 25.39
CA GLU A 428 24.60 2.64 24.31
C GLU A 428 23.86 2.56 22.97
N LEU A 429 23.11 1.49 22.73
CA LEU A 429 22.25 1.35 21.54
C LEU A 429 20.98 2.19 21.66
N TYR A 430 20.35 2.20 22.84
CA TYR A 430 19.09 2.91 23.08
C TYR A 430 18.95 3.37 24.53
N ASN A 431 18.86 4.68 24.72
CA ASN A 431 18.69 5.33 26.03
C ASN A 431 17.56 6.38 26.04
N TYR A 432 16.53 6.19 25.21
CA TYR A 432 15.43 7.15 25.09
C TYR A 432 14.22 6.84 26.00
N SER A 433 14.26 5.77 26.80
CA SER A 433 13.18 5.41 27.73
C SER A 433 13.62 5.47 29.19
N ALA A 434 12.70 5.80 30.09
CA ALA A 434 12.95 5.79 31.53
C ALA A 434 13.38 4.40 32.03
N GLN A 435 12.78 3.33 31.52
CA GLN A 435 13.14 1.95 31.84
C GLN A 435 14.60 1.64 31.50
N ALA A 436 15.15 2.18 30.40
CA ALA A 436 16.56 2.00 30.07
C ALA A 436 17.47 2.64 31.12
N TYR A 437 17.15 3.85 31.59
CA TYR A 437 17.87 4.52 32.67
C TYR A 437 17.75 3.76 33.99
N TYR A 438 16.54 3.34 34.38
CA TYR A 438 16.30 2.66 35.64
C TYR A 438 16.94 1.27 35.68
N THR A 439 16.86 0.51 34.58
CA THR A 439 17.56 -0.79 34.45
C THR A 439 19.07 -0.61 34.53
N MET A 440 19.63 0.40 33.84
CA MET A 440 21.05 0.70 33.89
C MET A 440 21.49 1.14 35.30
N ALA A 441 20.71 1.99 35.97
CA ALA A 441 20.96 2.42 37.34
C ALA A 441 20.98 1.22 38.30
N LEU A 442 19.99 0.33 38.22
CA LEU A 442 19.94 -0.89 39.03
C LEU A 442 21.18 -1.77 38.81
N CYS A 443 21.57 -1.95 37.55
CA CYS A 443 22.78 -2.70 37.19
C CYS A 443 24.05 -2.05 37.75
N CYS A 444 24.17 -0.72 37.68
CA CYS A 444 25.29 0.03 38.27
C CYS A 444 25.36 -0.19 39.79
N CYS A 445 24.24 -0.03 40.50
CA CYS A 445 24.16 -0.27 41.93
C CYS A 445 24.58 -1.69 42.30
N ALA A 446 24.02 -2.70 41.62
CA ALA A 446 24.31 -4.11 41.91
C ALA A 446 25.76 -4.49 41.59
N ALA A 447 26.36 -3.89 40.55
CA ALA A 447 27.74 -4.14 40.15
C ALA A 447 28.78 -3.27 40.89
N GLY A 448 28.35 -2.38 41.79
CA GLY A 448 29.24 -1.46 42.51
C GLY A 448 29.89 -0.39 41.62
N LYS A 449 29.22 0.04 40.56
CA LYS A 449 29.67 1.08 39.62
C LYS A 449 29.11 2.45 40.03
N ALA A 450 29.57 2.95 41.17
CA ALA A 450 29.05 4.17 41.79
C ALA A 450 29.15 5.41 40.87
N ASP A 451 30.29 5.60 40.19
CA ASP A 451 30.49 6.75 39.29
C ASP A 451 29.47 6.73 38.13
N ASN A 452 29.28 5.57 37.50
CA ASN A 452 28.28 5.40 36.43
C ASN A 452 26.85 5.57 36.93
N TYR A 453 26.53 5.14 38.15
CA TYR A 453 25.21 5.39 38.74
C TYR A 453 24.94 6.90 38.91
N GLU A 454 25.91 7.65 39.43
CA GLU A 454 25.76 9.10 39.60
C GLU A 454 25.65 9.83 38.25
N GLU A 455 26.33 9.37 37.20
CA GLU A 455 26.13 9.88 35.83
C GLU A 455 24.69 9.66 35.35
N ILE A 456 24.17 8.45 35.47
CA ILE A 456 22.79 8.09 35.09
C ILE A 456 21.77 8.93 35.86
N ARG A 457 21.97 9.09 37.17
CA ARG A 457 21.14 9.92 38.03
C ARG A 457 21.18 11.40 37.59
N ALA A 458 22.36 11.96 37.35
CA ALA A 458 22.51 13.33 36.90
C ALA A 458 21.83 13.57 35.54
N SER A 459 21.87 12.58 34.63
CA SER A 459 21.13 12.63 33.37
C SER A 459 19.62 12.69 33.59
N LEU A 460 19.05 11.81 34.43
CA LEU A 460 17.62 11.85 34.77
C LEU A 460 17.21 13.20 35.39
N GLU A 461 18.00 13.70 36.35
CA GLU A 461 17.76 15.01 36.97
C GLU A 461 17.79 16.16 35.94
N SER A 462 18.66 16.08 34.91
CA SER A 462 18.71 17.07 33.83
C SER A 462 17.47 17.07 32.94
N TYR A 463 16.77 15.94 32.85
CA TYR A 463 15.48 15.82 32.18
C TYR A 463 14.29 16.14 33.10
N GLY A 464 14.54 16.47 34.37
CA GLY A 464 13.49 16.69 35.37
C GLY A 464 12.78 15.41 35.80
N MET A 465 13.36 14.23 35.55
CA MET A 465 12.81 12.95 35.94
C MET A 465 13.45 12.44 37.25
N PRO A 466 12.66 11.96 38.23
CA PRO A 466 13.21 11.35 39.43
C PRO A 466 13.78 9.94 39.13
N MET A 467 14.62 9.45 40.04
CA MET A 467 14.99 8.02 40.06
C MET A 467 13.78 7.18 40.49
N SER A 468 13.62 5.98 39.93
CA SER A 468 12.53 5.09 40.32
C SER A 468 12.64 4.62 41.78
N ASP A 469 11.49 4.41 42.42
CA ASP A 469 11.39 4.01 43.82
C ASP A 469 12.05 2.65 44.06
N GLU A 470 12.00 1.75 43.09
CA GLU A 470 12.63 0.43 43.12
C GLU A 470 14.15 0.53 43.23
N VAL A 471 14.78 1.37 42.41
CA VAL A 471 16.24 1.57 42.44
C VAL A 471 16.66 2.24 43.74
N VAL A 472 15.91 3.24 44.21
CA VAL A 472 16.15 3.91 45.49
C VAL A 472 16.01 2.91 46.65
N ALA A 473 14.98 2.07 46.65
CA ALA A 473 14.75 1.06 47.67
C ALA A 473 15.85 -0.01 47.68
N TYR A 474 16.35 -0.43 46.51
CA TYR A 474 17.48 -1.35 46.42
C TYR A 474 18.75 -0.74 47.02
N MET A 475 19.08 0.49 46.64
CA MET A 475 20.27 1.20 47.13
C MET A 475 20.23 1.43 48.65
N ASN A 476 19.04 1.70 49.20
CA ASN A 476 18.85 1.85 50.65
C ASN A 476 18.80 0.51 51.42
N GLY A 477 18.85 -0.63 50.71
CA GLY A 477 18.77 -1.97 51.29
C GLY A 477 17.38 -2.34 51.81
N THR A 478 16.33 -1.61 51.41
CA THR A 478 14.94 -1.88 51.79
C THR A 478 14.22 -2.81 50.80
N ALA A 479 14.79 -3.04 49.61
CA ALA A 479 14.34 -4.01 48.62
C ALA A 479 15.53 -4.85 48.12
N THR A 480 15.25 -6.06 47.64
CA THR A 480 16.23 -6.94 46.97
C THR A 480 15.97 -6.98 45.46
N ILE A 481 16.95 -7.44 44.68
CA ILE A 481 16.76 -7.72 43.25
C ILE A 481 15.58 -8.67 43.04
N GLU A 482 15.49 -9.72 43.86
CA GLU A 482 14.39 -10.69 43.81
C GLU A 482 13.05 -10.00 44.05
N SER A 483 12.91 -9.14 45.08
CA SER A 483 11.63 -8.46 45.31
C SER A 483 11.23 -7.51 44.18
N ILE A 484 12.19 -6.88 43.51
CA ILE A 484 11.92 -5.95 42.40
C ILE A 484 11.53 -6.72 41.13
N LEU A 485 12.28 -7.77 40.78
CA LEU A 485 12.14 -8.45 39.49
C LEU A 485 11.21 -9.67 39.50
N THR A 486 10.72 -10.08 40.67
CA THR A 486 9.81 -11.25 40.81
C THR A 486 8.48 -10.92 41.48
N GLN A 487 8.26 -9.67 41.88
CA GLN A 487 7.00 -9.21 42.49
C GLN A 487 6.57 -7.89 41.84
N GLY A 488 5.27 -7.63 41.81
CA GLY A 488 4.73 -6.41 41.20
C GLY A 488 4.90 -6.40 39.68
N ASP A 489 5.64 -5.43 39.15
CA ASP A 489 5.77 -5.22 37.70
C ASP A 489 6.83 -6.09 37.01
N TYR A 490 7.64 -6.84 37.78
CA TYR A 490 8.71 -7.70 37.27
C TYR A 490 9.75 -6.94 36.41
N ASP A 491 9.80 -5.62 36.50
CA ASP A 491 10.68 -4.75 35.73
C ASP A 491 11.06 -3.53 36.58
N VAL A 492 11.94 -2.67 36.05
CA VAL A 492 12.46 -1.49 36.76
C VAL A 492 12.51 -0.24 35.89
#